data_AF-A0A9P6ZTK6-F1
#
_entry.id   AF-A0A9P6ZTK6-F1
#
_cell.length_a   1.000
_cell.length_b   1.000
_cell.length_c   1.000
_cell.angle_alpha   90.00
_cell.angle_beta   90.00
_cell.angle_gamma   90.00
#
_symmetry.space_group_name_H-M   'P 1'
#
loop_
_entity.id
_entity.type
_entity.pdbx_description
1 polymer ?
#
loop_
_entity_poly.entity_id
_entity_poly.type
_entity_poly.pdbx_seq_one_letter_code
_entity_poly.pdbx_strand_id
1 'polypeptide(L)' 'MAKEAAATWNGFTLAEKQPYYNEGEVLKEQYGEKLHDYWKTASPKTVRKINAHRKHDGRNKIHRPHQEN' A
#
# COMPACT_ATOMS: atom_id res chain seq x y z
N MET A 1 -17.65 6.31 13.43
CA MET A 1 -17.09 5.74 12.18
C MET A 1 -16.10 4.61 12.41
N ALA A 2 -14.82 4.82 12.80
CA ALA A 2 -13.87 3.70 12.93
C ALA A 2 -14.26 2.65 14.00
N LYS A 3 -14.82 3.08 15.13
CA LYS A 3 -15.30 2.18 16.21
C LYS A 3 -16.51 1.33 15.80
N GLU A 4 -17.42 1.89 15.02
CA GLU A 4 -18.61 1.19 14.52
C GLU A 4 -18.23 0.17 13.45
N ALA A 5 -17.36 0.53 12.51
CA ALA A 5 -16.84 -0.39 11.51
C ALA A 5 -16.12 -1.59 12.14
N ALA A 6 -15.34 -1.36 13.20
CA ALA A 6 -14.68 -2.44 13.94
C ALA A 6 -15.69 -3.36 14.65
N ALA A 7 -16.74 -2.81 15.25
CA ALA A 7 -17.81 -3.59 15.86
C ALA A 7 -18.55 -4.45 14.82
N THR A 8 -18.88 -3.89 13.66
CA THR A 8 -19.50 -4.63 12.55
C THR A 8 -18.59 -5.74 12.04
N TRP A 9 -17.30 -5.44 11.81
CA TRP A 9 -16.32 -6.44 11.37
C TRP A 9 -16.16 -7.57 12.37
N ASN A 10 -16.17 -7.28 13.67
CA ASN A 10 -16.07 -8.30 14.71
C ASN A 10 -17.34 -9.16 14.81
N GLY A 11 -18.49 -8.64 14.38
CA GLY A 11 -19.76 -9.38 14.32
C GLY A 11 -19.86 -10.37 13.16
N PHE A 12 -19.03 -10.25 12.12
CA PHE A 12 -19.04 -11.19 10.99
C PHE A 12 -18.41 -12.54 11.35
N THR A 13 -19.03 -13.60 10.85
CA THR A 13 -18.48 -14.96 10.82
C THR A 13 -17.28 -15.03 9.87
N LEU A 14 -16.50 -16.11 9.95
CA LEU A 14 -15.35 -16.30 9.06
C LEU A 14 -15.79 -16.38 7.58
N ALA A 15 -16.91 -17.04 7.30
CA ALA A 15 -17.45 -17.16 5.94
C ALA A 15 -17.83 -15.79 5.35
N GLU A 16 -18.42 -14.90 6.15
CA GLU A 16 -18.77 -13.53 5.73
C GLU A 16 -17.55 -12.65 5.52
N LYS A 17 -16.42 -12.94 6.18
CA LYS A 17 -15.14 -12.23 5.96
C LYS A 17 -14.40 -12.72 4.72
N GLN A 18 -14.66 -13.95 4.28
CA GLN A 18 -13.91 -14.60 3.21
C GLN A 18 -13.85 -13.79 1.91
N PRO A 19 -14.93 -13.14 1.43
CA PRO A 19 -14.87 -12.30 0.23
C PRO A 19 -13.88 -11.15 0.35
N TYR A 20 -13.80 -10.49 1.52
CA TYR A 20 -12.88 -9.39 1.77
C TYR A 20 -11.42 -9.85 1.84
N TYR A 21 -11.17 -11.04 2.39
CA TYR A 21 -9.84 -11.64 2.35
C TYR A 21 -9.42 -11.96 0.92
N ASN A 22 -10.31 -12.57 0.13
CA ASN A 22 -10.04 -12.89 -1.27
C ASN A 22 -9.74 -11.62 -2.08
N GLU A 23 -10.55 -10.57 -1.92
CA GLU A 23 -10.31 -9.27 -2.54
C GLU A 23 -8.98 -8.66 -2.06
N GLY A 24 -8.68 -8.77 -0.77
CA GLY A 24 -7.43 -8.33 -0.18
C GLY A 24 -6.20 -9.00 -0.82
N GLU A 25 -6.24 -10.30 -1.10
CA GLU A 25 -5.15 -11.00 -1.78
C GLU A 25 -4.98 -10.51 -3.23
N VAL A 26 -6.07 -10.36 -3.99
CA VAL A 26 -6.02 -9.81 -5.36
C VAL A 26 -5.43 -8.40 -5.36
N LEU A 27 -5.82 -7.55 -4.39
CA LEU A 27 -5.31 -6.19 -4.28
C LEU A 27 -3.82 -6.16 -3.90
N LYS A 28 -3.33 -7.10 -3.07
CA LYS A 28 -1.91 -7.22 -2.75
C LYS A 28 -1.08 -7.56 -3.99
N GLU A 29 -1.55 -8.50 -4.81
CA GLU A 29 -0.90 -8.88 -6.06
C GLU A 29 -0.83 -7.69 -7.02
N GLN A 30 -1.97 -7.03 -7.26
CA GLN A 30 -2.02 -5.83 -8.11
C GLN A 30 -1.16 -4.68 -7.57
N TYR A 31 -1.08 -4.53 -6.25
CA TYR A 31 -0.20 -3.53 -5.64
C TYR A 31 1.28 -3.85 -5.91
N GLY A 32 1.68 -5.12 -5.81
CA GLY A 32 3.03 -5.57 -6.13
C GLY A 32 3.43 -5.24 -7.57
N GLU A 33 2.57 -5.56 -8.53
CA GLU A 33 2.78 -5.24 -9.95
C GLU A 33 2.89 -3.74 -10.19
N LYS A 34 1.92 -2.96 -9.69
CA LYS A 34 1.90 -1.50 -9.85
C LYS A 34 3.11 -0.83 -9.17
N LEU A 35 3.56 -1.34 -8.03
CA LEU A 35 4.73 -0.82 -7.33
C LEU A 35 6.01 -1.10 -8.12
N HIS A 36 6.12 -2.31 -8.70
CA HIS A 36 7.25 -2.66 -9.56
C HIS A 36 7.29 -1.78 -10.81
N ASP A 37 6.16 -1.61 -11.49
CA ASP A 37 6.07 -0.76 -12.67
C ASP A 37 6.34 0.71 -12.34
N TYR A 38 5.81 1.21 -11.22
CA TYR A 38 6.14 2.53 -10.72
C TYR A 38 7.65 2.71 -10.58
N TRP A 39 8.39 1.76 -10.00
CA TRP A 39 9.84 1.91 -9.84
C TRP A 39 10.63 1.74 -11.15
N LYS A 40 10.07 1.06 -12.16
CA LYS A 40 10.65 1.02 -13.51
C LYS A 40 10.51 2.35 -14.25
N THR A 41 9.35 3.00 -14.14
CA THR A 41 9.03 4.20 -14.94
C THR A 41 9.22 5.51 -14.18
N ALA A 42 9.33 5.48 -12.84
CA ALA A 42 9.42 6.68 -12.03
C ALA A 42 10.72 7.44 -12.31
N SER A 43 10.58 8.70 -12.70
CA SER A 43 11.74 9.57 -12.87
C SER A 43 12.40 9.89 -11.51
N PRO A 44 13.73 10.03 -11.45
CA PRO A 44 14.41 10.49 -10.24
C PRO A 44 13.90 11.84 -9.73
N LYS A 45 13.43 12.73 -10.62
CA LYS A 45 12.86 14.04 -10.26
C LYS A 45 11.55 13.88 -9.48
N THR A 46 10.68 12.95 -9.90
CA THR A 46 9.42 12.63 -9.20
C THR A 46 9.70 12.14 -7.78
N VAL A 47 10.64 11.19 -7.63
CA VAL A 47 11.01 10.63 -6.33
C VAL A 47 11.61 11.70 -5.41
N ARG A 48 12.45 12.59 -5.94
CA ARG A 48 12.99 13.74 -5.18
C ARG A 48 11.89 14.67 -4.68
N LYS A 49 10.88 14.98 -5.51
CA LYS A 49 9.73 15.82 -5.11
C LYS A 49 8.94 15.17 -3.99
N ILE A 50 8.64 13.88 -4.10
CA ILE A 50 7.96 13.11 -3.04
C ILE A 50 8.77 13.14 -1.74
N ASN A 51 10.08 12.93 -1.83
CA ASN A 51 10.97 12.96 -0.66
C ASN A 51 11.12 14.34 -0.04
N ALA A 52 11.01 15.43 -0.82
CA ALA A 52 10.98 16.79 -0.29
C ALA A 52 9.72 17.02 0.56
N HIS A 53 8.54 16.61 0.07
CA HIS A 53 7.30 16.67 0.85
C HIS A 53 7.36 15.78 2.10
N ARG A 54 7.85 14.55 1.98
CA ARG A 54 8.00 13.66 3.14
C ARG A 54 8.94 14.23 4.20
N LYS A 55 10.06 14.85 3.80
CA LYS A 55 10.97 15.52 4.74
C LYS A 55 10.28 16.68 5.45
N HIS A 56 9.50 17.49 4.74
CA HIS A 56 8.70 18.56 5.33
C HIS A 56 7.74 18.02 6.39
N ASP A 57 7.12 16.86 6.13
CA ASP A 57 6.19 16.20 7.05
C ASP A 57 6.88 15.37 8.16
N GLY A 58 8.22 15.46 8.28
CA GLY A 58 8.99 14.68 9.26
C GLY A 58 9.07 13.18 8.99
N ARG A 59 8.74 12.74 7.76
CA ARG A 59 8.71 11.33 7.35
C ARG A 59 10.03 10.91 6.67
N ASN A 60 10.38 9.64 6.85
CA ASN A 60 11.54 9.02 6.20
C ASN A 60 11.44 9.07 4.68
N LYS A 61 12.57 9.23 3.99
CA LYS A 61 12.65 9.19 2.53
C LYS A 61 12.30 7.80 2.00
N ILE A 62 11.69 7.77 0.83
CA ILE A 62 11.44 6.54 0.06
C ILE A 62 12.62 6.32 -0.88
N HIS A 63 13.10 5.09 -0.89
CA HIS A 63 14.13 4.61 -1.79
C HIS A 63 13.57 3.46 -2.62
N ARG A 64 14.04 3.32 -3.86
CA ARG A 64 13.74 2.13 -4.65
C ARG A 64 14.31 0.92 -3.88
N PRO A 65 13.51 -0.13 -3.62
CA PRO A 65 14.03 -1.33 -2.98
C PRO A 65 15.16 -1.93 -3.82
N HIS A 66 16.21 -2.42 -3.16
CA HIS A 66 17.29 -3.14 -3.83
C HIS A 66 16.69 -4.42 -4.42
N GLN A 67 16.74 -4.57 -5.74
CA GLN A 67 16.37 -5.83 -6.37
C GLN A 67 17.63 -6.69 -6.40
N GLU A 68 17.63 -7.78 -5.65
CA GLU A 68 18.59 -8.86 -5.87
C GLU A 68 18.31 -9.41 -7.28
N ASN A 69 19.35 -9.42 -8.12
CA ASN A 69 19.30 -9.94 -9.49
C ASN A 69 19.16 -11.46 -9.51
#